data_AF-T1BEC7-F1
#
_entry.id   AF-T1BEC7-F1
#
_cell.length_a   1.000
_cell.length_b   1.000
_cell.length_c   1.000
_cell.angle_alpha   90.00
_cell.angle_beta   90.00
_cell.angle_gamma   90.00
#
_symmetry.space_group_name_H-M   'P 1'
#
loop_
_entity.id
_entity.type
_entity.pdbx_description
1 polymer ?
#
loop_
_entity_poly.entity_id
_entity_poly.type
_entity_poly.pdbx_seq_one_letter_code
_entity_poly.pdbx_strand_id
1 'polypeptide(L)' 'MSDFSHTHLVLIPSFNPGAKVFETVRAARAQWAPVWVVVDGSTDGTGAALQALAGAGSAPHGAHARAQLRQGRC' A
#
# COMPACT_ATOMS: atom_id res chain seq x y z
N MET A 1 15.00 14.62 -7.16
CA MET A 1 15.29 14.52 -5.71
C MET A 1 14.04 13.95 -5.03
N SER A 2 14.20 12.87 -4.26
CA SER A 2 13.11 12.04 -3.73
C SER A 2 12.08 12.83 -2.92
N ASP A 3 10.81 12.79 -3.32
CA ASP A 3 9.67 13.39 -2.61
C ASP A 3 9.14 12.45 -1.51
N PHE A 4 10.05 11.86 -0.73
CA PHE A 4 9.71 10.97 0.39
C PHE A 4 9.81 11.74 1.70
N SER A 5 8.73 11.73 2.47
CA SER A 5 8.79 12.16 3.86
C SER A 5 9.57 11.14 4.68
N HIS A 6 10.59 11.61 5.39
CA HIS A 6 11.39 10.81 6.32
C HIS A 6 10.82 10.82 7.74
N THR A 7 9.82 11.67 8.01
CA THR A 7 9.28 11.92 9.35
C THR A 7 7.83 11.49 9.49
N HIS A 8 7.13 11.25 8.38
CA HIS A 8 5.70 10.92 8.41
C HIS A 8 5.38 9.83 7.38
N LEU A 9 4.50 8.92 7.77
CA LEU A 9 4.05 7.77 6.99
C LEU A 9 2.51 7.70 7.05
N VAL A 10 1.87 7.40 5.93
CA VAL A 10 0.46 7.00 5.92
C VAL A 10 0.37 5.49 6.00
N LEU A 11 -0.29 4.97 7.04
CA LEU A 11 -0.53 3.54 7.25
C LEU A 11 -2.01 3.22 7.01
N ILE A 12 -2.30 2.27 6.13
CA ILE A 12 -3.66 1.84 5.80
C ILE A 12 -3.83 0.38 6.26
N PRO A 13 -4.53 0.12 7.38
CA PRO A 13 -4.95 -1.23 7.73
C PRO A 13 -6.07 -1.69 6.79
N SER A 14 -6.04 -2.96 6.40
CA SER A 14 -6.92 -3.52 5.38
C SER A 14 -7.37 -4.93 5.73
N PHE A 15 -8.70 -5.12 5.87
CA PHE A 15 -9.35 -6.41 6.05
C PHE A 15 -10.57 -6.51 5.12
N ASN A 16 -10.53 -7.44 4.17
CA ASN A 16 -11.54 -7.67 3.14
C ASN A 16 -12.17 -6.40 2.53
N PRO A 17 -11.38 -5.41 2.09
CA PRO A 17 -11.90 -4.13 1.62
C PRO A 17 -12.54 -4.19 0.22
N GLY A 18 -12.38 -5.30 -0.51
CA GLY A 18 -12.66 -5.38 -1.93
C GLY A 18 -11.86 -4.34 -2.75
N ALA A 19 -12.39 -3.97 -3.91
CA ALA A 19 -11.69 -3.07 -4.85
C ALA A 19 -11.43 -1.64 -4.32
N LYS A 20 -12.13 -1.22 -3.26
CA LYS A 20 -12.03 0.15 -2.70
C LYS A 20 -10.61 0.47 -2.22
N VAL A 21 -9.86 -0.53 -1.75
CA VAL A 21 -8.49 -0.33 -1.26
C VAL A 21 -7.56 0.27 -2.31
N PHE A 22 -7.76 -0.04 -3.60
CA PHE A 22 -6.92 0.51 -4.67
C PHE A 22 -7.14 2.01 -4.86
N GLU A 23 -8.39 2.47 -4.76
CA GLU A 23 -8.71 3.88 -4.81
C GLU A 23 -8.14 4.61 -3.59
N THR A 24 -8.31 4.05 -2.39
CA THR A 24 -7.76 4.61 -1.15
C THR A 24 -6.24 4.77 -1.23
N VAL A 25 -5.53 3.74 -1.70
CA VAL A 25 -4.08 3.78 -1.86
C VAL A 25 -3.66 4.83 -2.91
N ARG A 26 -4.35 4.93 -4.04
CA ARG A 26 -4.06 5.95 -5.07
C ARG A 26 -4.29 7.35 -4.53
N ALA A 27 -5.40 7.59 -3.84
CA ALA A 27 -5.73 8.88 -3.25
C ALA A 27 -4.71 9.29 -2.18
N ALA A 28 -4.35 8.36 -1.28
CA ALA A 28 -3.33 8.61 -0.27
C ALA A 28 -1.97 8.96 -0.90
N ARG A 29 -1.54 8.20 -1.91
CA ARG A 29 -0.27 8.44 -2.63
C ARG A 29 -0.25 9.76 -3.39
N ALA A 30 -1.40 10.27 -3.83
CA ALA A 30 -1.48 11.57 -4.49
C ALA A 30 -1.27 12.74 -3.52
N GLN A 31 -1.41 12.51 -2.21
CA GLN A 31 -1.27 13.54 -1.18
C GLN A 31 0.01 13.38 -0.35
N TRP A 32 0.48 12.15 -0.13
CA TRP A 32 1.64 11.87 0.73
C TRP A 32 2.44 10.66 0.23
N ALA A 33 3.76 10.69 0.46
CA ALA A 33 4.63 9.52 0.36
C ALA A 33 5.61 9.48 1.55
N PRO A 34 5.86 8.30 2.16
CA PRO A 34 5.39 6.96 1.78
C PRO A 34 3.97 6.59 2.24
N VAL A 35 3.38 5.57 1.59
CA VAL A 35 2.10 4.94 1.99
C VAL A 35 2.32 3.44 2.15
N TRP A 36 1.99 2.89 3.32
CA TRP A 36 2.08 1.46 3.62
C TRP A 36 0.70 0.86 3.81
N VAL A 37 0.48 -0.32 3.23
CA VAL A 37 -0.75 -1.08 3.42
C VAL A 37 -0.42 -2.33 4.22
N VAL A 38 -1.11 -2.50 5.34
CA VAL A 38 -1.05 -3.71 6.16
C VAL A 38 -2.29 -4.52 5.86
N VAL A 39 -2.09 -5.67 5.22
CA VAL A 39 -3.16 -6.64 4.99
C VAL A 39 -3.29 -7.48 6.25
N ASP A 40 -4.38 -7.24 6.98
CA ASP A 40 -4.64 -7.79 8.30
C ASP A 40 -5.58 -8.99 8.19
N GLY A 41 -5.08 -10.11 7.67
CA GLY A 41 -5.86 -11.35 7.55
C GLY A 41 -6.92 -11.36 6.43
N SER A 42 -6.85 -10.45 5.45
CA SER A 42 -7.77 -10.49 4.29
C SER A 42 -7.70 -11.81 3.53
N THR A 43 -8.87 -12.32 3.16
CA THR A 43 -9.07 -13.51 2.33
C THR A 43 -9.74 -13.20 0.99
N ASP A 44 -10.09 -11.94 0.73
CA ASP A 44 -10.79 -11.49 -0.48
C ASP A 44 -9.89 -11.36 -1.73
N GLY A 45 -8.62 -11.76 -1.64
CA GLY A 45 -7.65 -11.70 -2.75
C GLY A 45 -7.05 -10.32 -3.02
N THR A 46 -7.51 -9.25 -2.34
CA THR A 46 -7.01 -7.89 -2.57
C THR A 46 -5.55 -7.73 -2.16
N GLY A 47 -5.08 -8.50 -1.18
CA GLY A 47 -3.69 -8.47 -0.72
C GLY A 47 -2.67 -8.81 -1.81
N ALA A 48 -2.96 -9.81 -2.66
CA ALA A 48 -2.07 -10.20 -3.77
C ALA A 48 -2.01 -9.11 -4.85
N ALA A 49 -3.15 -8.52 -5.19
CA ALA A 49 -3.23 -7.42 -6.15
C ALA A 49 -2.50 -6.15 -5.64
N LEU A 50 -2.58 -5.86 -4.34
CA LEU A 50 -1.83 -4.77 -3.70
C LEU A 50 -0.31 -5.00 -3.75
N GLN A 51 0.16 -6.24 -3.61
CA GLN A 51 1.57 -6.57 -3.80
C GLN A 51 2.04 -6.38 -5.24
N ALA A 52 1.23 -6.79 -6.23
CA ALA A 52 1.56 -6.54 -7.63
C ALA A 52 1.65 -5.03 -7.93
N LEU A 53 0.72 -4.24 -7.38
CA LEU A 53 0.74 -2.78 -7.49
C LEU A 53 1.99 -2.15 -6.85
N ALA A 54 2.48 -2.72 -5.75
CA ALA A 54 3.73 -2.32 -5.10
C ALA A 54 4.98 -2.63 -5.94
N GLY A 55 5.00 -3.77 -6.64
CA GLY A 55 6.12 -4.20 -7.49
C GLY A 55 6.18 -3.52 -8.86
N ALA A 56 5.05 -3.07 -9.41
CA ALA A 56 4.98 -2.41 -10.71
C ALA A 56 5.45 -0.93 -10.70
N GLY A 57 5.78 -0.38 -9.53
CA GLY A 57 6.18 1.02 -9.37
C GLY A 57 7.65 1.28 -9.72
N SER A 58 8.00 1.35 -11.00
CA SER A 58 9.25 1.98 -11.47
C SER A 58 8.95 3.36 -12.04
N ALA A 59 8.45 4.28 -11.21
CA ALA A 59 8.33 5.70 -11.57
C ALA A 59 9.60 6.44 -11.14
N PRO A 60 10.20 7.31 -11.99
CA PRO A 60 11.33 8.11 -11.57
C PRO A 60 10.82 9.17 -10.60
N HIS A 61 11.13 8.99 -9.31
CA HIS A 61 10.78 9.84 -8.17
C HIS A 61 9.34 9.68 -7.63
N GLY A 62 9.18 8.95 -6.52
CA GLY A 62 8.18 9.32 -5.49
C GLY A 62 6.98 8.41 -5.24
N ALA A 63 7.05 7.08 -5.41
CA ALA A 63 5.99 6.23 -4.84
C ALA A 63 6.40 4.79 -4.51
N HIS A 64 6.95 4.59 -3.32
CA HIS A 64 7.14 3.28 -2.72
C HIS A 64 5.87 2.92 -1.94
N ALA A 65 4.89 2.30 -2.60
CA ALA A 65 3.86 1.56 -1.88
C ALA A 65 4.49 0.23 -1.47
N ARG A 66 4.67 0.00 -0.17
CA ARG A 66 5.13 -1.30 0.33
C ARG A 66 3.92 -2.01 0.92
N ALA A 67 3.43 -3.03 0.22
CA ALA A 67 2.42 -3.94 0.74
C ALA A 67 3.15 -5.05 1.50
N GLN A 68 3.11 -5.00 2.84
CA GLN A 68 3.72 -6.04 3.65
C GLN A 68 2.64 -7.04 4.06
N LEU A 69 2.56 -8.16 3.33
CA LEU A 69 1.78 -9.31 3.76
C LEU A 69 2.53 -9.99 4.91
N ARG A 70 2.15 -9.71 6.15
CA ARG A 70 2.39 -10.69 7.21
C ARG A 70 1.26 -11.70 7.11
N GLN A 71 1.51 -12.84 6.48
CA GLN A 71 0.66 -14.03 6.61
C GLN A 71 0.64 -14.37 8.11
N GLY A 72 -0.38 -13.91 8.81
CA GLY A 72 -0.66 -14.31 10.17
C GLY A 72 -1.01 -15.79 10.17
N ARG A 73 -0.02 -16.64 10.41
CA ARG A 73 -0.27 -17.85 11.17
C ARG A 73 -0.76 -17.38 12.54
N CYS A 74 -2.00 -17.72 12.88
CA CYS A 74 -2.29 -18.05 14.26
C CYS A 74 -1.45 -19.28 14.65
#